data_AF-A0A2J7RIN0-F1
#
_entry.id   AF-A0A2J7RIN0-F1
#
_cell.length_a   1.000
_cell.length_b   1.000
_cell.length_c   1.000
_cell.angle_alpha   90.00
_cell.angle_beta   90.00
_cell.angle_gamma   90.00
#
_symmetry.space_group_name_H-M   'P 1'
#
loop_
_entity.id
_entity.type
_entity.pdbx_description
1 polymer ?
#
loop_
_entity_poly.entity_id
_entity_poly.type
_entity_poly.pdbx_seq_one_letter_code
_entity_poly.pdbx_strand_id
1 'polypeptide(L)'
;MPFVQRVVEPKFLSRRSLHADDGQPLVSDYELEAVTNNTLSSALRQLACLVLIANDIFEDLRKQLEDVSERSKRLRNRIESVEGKVTAFDPKKVTVR
;
A
#
# COMPACT_ATOMS: atom_id res chain seq x y z
N MET A 1 -2.65 16.38 -35.78
CA MET A 1 -1.72 15.46 -35.08
C MET A 1 -2.27 15.22 -33.68
N PRO A 2 -2.40 13.98 -33.19
CA PRO A 2 -3.01 13.73 -31.87
C PRO A 2 -2.05 14.14 -30.75
N PHE A 3 -2.57 14.80 -29.71
CA PHE A 3 -1.82 15.23 -28.54
C PHE A 3 -1.42 14.03 -27.68
N VAL A 4 -0.14 13.96 -27.28
CA VAL A 4 0.37 12.93 -26.37
C VAL A 4 -0.27 13.14 -25.00
N GLN A 5 -1.30 12.34 -24.67
CA GLN A 5 -2.06 12.47 -23.42
C GLN A 5 -1.31 12.00 -22.18
N ARG A 6 -0.24 11.22 -22.32
CA ARG A 6 0.58 10.73 -21.20
C ARG A 6 2.04 10.60 -21.63
N VAL A 7 2.92 11.34 -20.97
CA VAL A 7 4.37 11.18 -21.10
C VAL A 7 4.82 10.21 -20.01
N VAL A 8 5.47 9.11 -20.41
CA VAL A 8 6.07 8.16 -19.47
C VAL A 8 7.54 8.53 -19.29
N GLU A 9 7.94 8.76 -18.05
CA GLU A 9 9.32 8.93 -17.63
C GLU A 9 9.73 7.74 -16.75
N PRO A 10 11.01 7.33 -16.75
CA PRO A 10 12.15 7.95 -17.44
C PRO A 10 12.31 7.49 -18.90
N LYS A 11 12.63 8.44 -19.80
CA LYS A 11 12.85 8.16 -21.24
C LYS A 11 14.23 7.57 -21.56
N PHE A 12 15.17 7.66 -20.62
CA PHE A 12 16.55 7.25 -20.79
C PHE A 12 16.95 6.24 -19.70
N LEU A 13 17.61 5.16 -20.12
CA LEU A 13 18.13 4.12 -19.22
C LEU A 13 19.39 4.58 -18.47
N SER A 14 20.13 5.55 -19.02
CA SER A 14 21.34 6.09 -18.42
C SER A 14 21.44 7.60 -18.63
N ARG A 15 22.31 8.25 -17.86
CA ARG A 15 22.63 9.69 -18.02
C ARG A 15 23.59 9.97 -19.18
N ARG A 16 24.17 8.94 -19.81
CA ARG A 16 25.03 9.07 -21.00
C ARG A 16 24.23 8.75 -22.26
N SER A 17 24.48 9.53 -23.32
CA SER A 17 23.97 9.17 -24.65
C SER A 17 24.69 7.92 -25.13
N LEU A 18 23.92 6.96 -25.63
CA LEU A 18 24.45 5.71 -26.17
C LEU A 18 24.81 5.86 -27.67
N HIS A 19 24.24 6.86 -28.34
CA HIS A 19 24.46 7.15 -29.75
C HIS A 19 24.82 8.63 -29.94
N ALA A 20 25.72 8.91 -30.88
CA ALA A 20 26.05 10.27 -31.29
C ALA A 20 24.93 10.82 -32.19
N ASP A 21 24.95 12.12 -32.46
CA ASP A 21 23.92 12.79 -33.28
C ASP A 21 23.88 12.25 -34.73
N ASP A 22 24.96 11.58 -35.17
CA ASP A 22 25.09 10.89 -36.47
C ASP A 22 24.65 9.41 -36.42
N GLY A 23 24.16 8.92 -35.27
CA GLY A 23 23.70 7.55 -35.06
C GLY A 23 24.78 6.55 -34.69
N GLN A 24 26.06 6.94 -34.66
CA GLN A 24 27.16 6.03 -34.30
C GLN A 24 27.10 5.66 -32.81
N PRO A 25 27.29 4.38 -32.44
CA PRO A 25 27.36 3.99 -31.04
C PRO A 25 28.60 4.60 -30.39
N LEU A 26 28.43 5.37 -29.29
CA LEU A 26 29.56 5.88 -28.48
C LEU A 26 30.11 4.82 -27.51
N VAL A 27 29.48 3.66 -27.51
CA VAL A 27 29.53 2.69 -26.43
C VAL A 27 30.06 1.38 -27.03
N SER A 28 31.00 0.76 -26.32
CA SER A 28 31.61 -0.50 -26.72
C SER A 28 30.65 -1.68 -26.56
N ASP A 29 30.97 -2.80 -27.24
CA ASP A 29 30.18 -4.03 -27.15
C ASP A 29 29.94 -4.43 -25.67
N TYR A 30 28.73 -4.89 -25.35
CA TYR A 30 28.25 -5.31 -24.02
C TYR A 30 27.96 -4.22 -22.95
N GLU A 31 28.41 -2.98 -23.11
CA GLU A 31 28.11 -1.94 -22.11
C GLU A 31 26.61 -1.59 -22.04
N LEU A 32 25.89 -1.63 -23.19
CA LEU A 32 24.44 -1.46 -23.20
C LEU A 32 23.72 -2.58 -22.45
N GLU A 33 24.18 -3.82 -22.62
CA GLU A 33 23.63 -4.99 -21.92
C GLU A 33 23.89 -4.91 -20.41
N ALA A 34 25.07 -4.44 -20.02
CA ALA A 34 25.39 -4.20 -18.61
C ALA A 34 24.48 -3.11 -18.00
N VAL A 35 24.24 -2.00 -18.72
CA VAL A 35 23.35 -0.92 -18.27
C VAL A 35 21.90 -1.38 -18.18
N THR A 36 21.38 -2.10 -19.17
CA THR A 36 20.00 -2.60 -19.17
C THR A 36 19.80 -3.60 -18.03
N ASN A 37 20.73 -4.54 -17.84
CA ASN A 37 20.66 -5.52 -16.77
C ASN A 37 20.76 -4.88 -15.37
N ASN A 38 21.64 -3.88 -15.20
CA ASN A 38 21.73 -3.13 -13.94
C ASN A 38 20.46 -2.33 -13.66
N THR A 39 19.88 -1.72 -14.70
CA THR A 39 18.63 -0.96 -14.60
C THR A 39 17.47 -1.88 -14.22
N LEU A 40 17.35 -3.04 -14.87
CA LEU A 40 16.33 -4.04 -14.56
C LEU A 40 16.49 -4.58 -13.14
N SER A 41 17.70 -4.96 -12.74
CA SER A 41 18.00 -5.45 -11.39
C SER A 41 17.68 -4.39 -10.33
N SER A 42 17.99 -3.13 -10.61
CA SER A 42 17.66 -2.01 -9.72
C SER A 42 16.16 -1.78 -9.61
N ALA A 43 15.42 -1.87 -10.72
CA ALA A 43 13.96 -1.77 -10.72
C ALA A 43 13.31 -2.91 -9.94
N LEU A 44 13.77 -4.15 -10.13
CA LEU A 44 13.30 -5.31 -9.35
C LEU A 44 13.56 -5.14 -7.86
N ARG A 45 14.74 -4.64 -7.48
CA ARG A 45 15.05 -4.33 -6.07
C ARG A 45 14.13 -3.24 -5.51
N GLN A 46 13.86 -2.18 -6.28
CA GLN A 46 12.93 -1.13 -5.85
C GLN A 46 11.51 -1.66 -5.67
N LEU A 47 11.03 -2.52 -6.57
CA LEU A 47 9.73 -3.18 -6.44
C LEU A 47 9.67 -4.11 -5.22
N ALA A 48 10.74 -4.87 -4.95
CA ALA A 48 10.83 -5.71 -3.76
C ALA A 48 10.78 -4.85 -2.46
N CYS A 49 11.53 -3.75 -2.41
CA CYS A 49 11.46 -2.81 -1.30
C CYS A 49 10.05 -2.21 -1.14
N LEU A 50 9.37 -1.86 -2.23
CA LEU A 50 8.01 -1.35 -2.20
C LEU A 50 7.04 -2.38 -1.61
N VAL A 51 7.16 -3.65 -1.99
CA VAL A 51 6.32 -4.73 -1.45
C VAL A 51 6.58 -4.94 0.05
N LEU A 52 7.83 -4.88 0.50
CA LEU A 52 8.16 -4.98 1.92
C LEU A 52 7.51 -3.84 2.72
N ILE A 53 7.67 -2.60 2.27
CA ILE A 53 7.06 -1.44 2.93
C ILE A 53 5.53 -1.54 2.92
N ALA A 54 4.93 -1.98 1.81
CA ALA A 54 3.49 -2.18 1.73
C ALA A 54 3.01 -3.25 2.73
N ASN A 55 3.76 -4.35 2.88
CA ASN A 55 3.45 -5.38 3.86
C ASN A 55 3.49 -4.84 5.30
N ASP A 56 4.52 -4.06 5.65
CA ASP A 56 4.65 -3.46 6.97
C ASP A 56 3.45 -2.53 7.28
N ILE A 57 3.06 -1.69 6.33
CA ILE A 57 1.87 -0.82 6.45
C ILE A 57 0.60 -1.65 6.67
N PHE A 58 0.40 -2.71 5.89
CA PHE A 58 -0.78 -3.56 6.03
C PHE A 58 -0.80 -4.36 7.33
N GLU A 59 0.36 -4.73 7.87
CA GLU A 59 0.44 -5.40 9.17
C GLU A 59 0.03 -4.45 10.30
N ASP A 60 0.49 -3.21 10.27
CA ASP A 60 0.12 -2.20 11.26
C ASP A 60 -1.36 -1.83 11.18
N LEU A 61 -1.89 -1.67 9.96
CA LEU A 61 -3.33 -1.46 9.76
C LEU A 61 -4.16 -2.64 10.28
N ARG A 62 -3.69 -3.88 10.05
CA ARG A 62 -4.36 -5.09 10.56
C ARG A 62 -4.44 -5.08 12.09
N LYS A 63 -3.35 -4.75 12.78
CA LYS A 63 -3.31 -4.65 14.25
C LYS A 63 -4.32 -3.60 14.76
N GLN A 64 -4.38 -2.44 14.11
CA GLN A 64 -5.33 -1.39 14.47
C GLN A 64 -6.79 -1.83 14.25
N LEU A 65 -7.08 -2.48 13.12
CA LEU A 65 -8.42 -3.01 12.84
C LEU A 65 -8.82 -4.10 13.84
N GLU A 66 -7.88 -4.94 14.27
CA GLU A 66 -8.13 -5.98 15.27
C GLU A 66 -8.50 -5.37 16.64
N ASP A 67 -7.79 -4.33 17.10
CA ASP A 67 -8.17 -3.59 18.31
C ASP A 67 -9.59 -3.00 18.22
N VAL A 68 -9.89 -2.33 17.10
CA VAL A 68 -11.22 -1.75 16.85
C VAL A 68 -12.29 -2.83 16.83
N SER A 69 -12.02 -3.98 16.20
CA SER A 69 -12.95 -5.11 16.14
C SER A 69 -13.24 -5.67 17.53
N GLU A 70 -12.21 -5.90 18.34
CA GLU A 70 -12.36 -6.43 19.70
C GLU A 70 -13.11 -5.46 20.61
N ARG A 71 -12.82 -4.15 20.52
CA ARG A 71 -13.56 -3.12 21.26
C ARG A 71 -15.02 -3.05 20.83
N SER A 72 -15.28 -3.16 19.52
CA SER A 72 -16.63 -3.17 18.96
C SER A 72 -17.42 -4.40 19.43
N LYS A 73 -16.77 -5.57 19.50
CA LYS A 73 -17.36 -6.80 20.03
C LYS A 73 -17.71 -6.66 21.51
N ARG A 74 -16.80 -6.13 22.33
CA ARG A 74 -17.08 -5.86 23.75
C ARG A 74 -18.24 -4.88 23.93
N LEU A 75 -18.28 -3.83 23.12
CA LEU A 75 -19.37 -2.86 23.14
C LEU A 75 -20.70 -3.51 22.78
N ARG A 76 -20.74 -4.32 21.72
CA ARG A 76 -21.94 -5.08 21.33
C ARG A 76 -22.46 -5.96 22.46
N ASN A 77 -21.59 -6.74 23.10
CA ASN A 77 -21.99 -7.59 24.23
C ASN A 77 -22.56 -6.77 25.40
N ARG A 78 -22.01 -5.57 25.67
CA ARG A 78 -22.53 -4.67 26.70
C ARG A 78 -23.91 -4.13 26.32
N ILE A 79 -24.12 -3.77 25.05
CA ILE A 79 -25.42 -3.32 24.54
C ILE A 79 -26.46 -4.43 24.70
N GLU A 80 -26.16 -5.65 24.26
CA GLU A 80 -27.05 -6.82 24.41
C GLU A 80 -27.39 -7.09 25.88
N SER A 81 -26.41 -6.98 26.79
CA SER A 81 -26.65 -7.15 28.23
C SER A 81 -27.57 -6.05 28.80
N VAL A 82 -27.39 -4.81 28.38
CA VAL A 82 -28.25 -3.69 28.80
C VAL A 82 -29.65 -3.86 28.24
N GLU A 83 -29.79 -4.21 26.97
CA GLU A 83 -31.07 -4.49 26.32
C GLU A 83 -31.82 -5.62 27.03
N GLY A 84 -31.14 -6.72 27.38
CA GLY A 84 -31.71 -7.80 28.19
C GLY A 84 -32.20 -7.33 29.57
N LYS A 85 -31.47 -6.44 30.24
CA LYS A 85 -31.89 -5.87 31.53
C LYS A 85 -33.09 -4.93 31.39
N VAL A 86 -33.11 -4.11 30.34
CA VAL A 86 -34.21 -3.16 30.07
C VAL A 86 -35.48 -3.91 29.69
N THR A 87 -35.38 -4.96 28.88
CA THR A 87 -36.54 -5.79 28.50
C THR A 87 -37.09 -6.58 29.68
N ALA A 88 -36.23 -7.08 30.58
CA ALA A 88 -36.65 -7.77 31.81
C ALA A 88 -37.12 -6.83 32.94
N PHE A 89 -37.01 -5.51 32.76
CA PHE A 89 -37.33 -4.53 33.79
C PHE A 89 -38.85 -4.43 33.98
N ASP A 90 -39.31 -4.70 35.21
CA ASP A 90 -40.71 -4.52 35.60
C ASP A 90 -40.87 -3.22 36.41
N PRO A 91 -41.44 -2.15 35.81
CA PRO A 91 -41.59 -0.86 36.48
C PRO A 91 -42.51 -0.89 37.69
N LYS A 92 -43.39 -1.90 37.85
CA LYS A 92 -44.29 -2.02 39.01
C LYS A 92 -43.60 -2.51 40.27
N LYS A 93 -42.40 -3.09 40.16
CA LYS A 93 -41.59 -3.54 41.32
C LYS A 93 -40.71 -2.44 41.90
N VAL A 94 -40.67 -1.27 41.29
CA VAL A 94 -39.88 -0.13 41.80
C VAL A 94 -40.67 0.54 42.91
N THR A 95 -40.20 0.40 44.15
CA THR A 95 -40.76 1.13 45.29
C THR A 95 -40.33 2.60 45.22
N VAL A 96 -41.31 3.49 45.10
CA VAL A 96 -41.10 4.94 45.20
C VAL A 96 -40.83 5.28 46.67
N ARG A 97 -39.72 5.97 46.93
CA ARG A 97 -39.35 6.47 48.26
C ARG A 97 -39.80 7.90 48.43
#